data_AF-A0A8T5IH76-F1
#
_entry.id   AF-A0A8T5IH76-F1
#
_cell.length_a   1.000
_cell.length_b   1.000
_cell.length_c   1.000
_cell.angle_alpha   90.00
_cell.angle_beta   90.00
_cell.angle_gamma   90.00
#
_symmetry.space_group_name_H-M   'P 1'
#
loop_
_entity.id
_entity.type
_entity.pdbx_description
1 polymer ?
#
loop_
_entity_poly.entity_id
_entity_poly.type
_entity_poly.pdbx_seq_one_letter_code
_entity_poly.pdbx_strand_id
1 'polypeptide(L)'
;MSEFLWHKVSEKEKEEISKKAKLIMDNFSKKLDFVKESMSENFIEGALLSVPLVAECHGKIFEREEGNCEGLDINRKVMFENAPQKNDSFIIAEKKKW
;
A
#
# COMPACT_ATOMS: atom_id res chain seq x y z
N MET A 1 -14.36 9.64 -14.11
CA MET A 1 -13.14 9.07 -13.50
C MET A 1 -12.69 10.01 -12.37
N SER A 2 -13.38 10.01 -11.23
CA SER A 2 -13.17 11.01 -10.16
C SER A 2 -13.52 10.44 -8.77
N GLU A 3 -13.43 9.13 -8.57
CA GLU A 3 -13.80 8.46 -7.31
C GLU A 3 -12.71 8.46 -6.24
N PHE A 4 -11.49 8.94 -6.54
CA PHE A 4 -10.36 8.97 -5.59
C PHE A 4 -9.90 10.40 -5.26
N LEU A 5 -10.82 11.37 -5.29
CA LEU A 5 -10.50 12.73 -4.86
C LEU A 5 -10.46 12.78 -3.33
N TRP A 6 -9.38 13.35 -2.78
CA TRP A 6 -9.26 13.51 -1.34
C TRP A 6 -10.42 14.37 -0.81
N HIS A 7 -11.14 13.85 0.17
CA HIS A 7 -12.17 14.61 0.89
C HIS A 7 -12.07 14.36 2.38
N LYS A 8 -12.53 15.34 3.16
CA LYS A 8 -12.63 15.19 4.60
C LYS A 8 -13.81 14.26 4.90
N VAL A 9 -13.53 13.17 5.61
CA VAL A 9 -14.55 12.19 6.03
C VAL A 9 -15.39 12.78 7.16
N SER A 10 -16.70 12.82 6.98
CA SER A 10 -17.67 13.21 8.00
C SER A 10 -17.86 12.13 9.06
N GLU A 11 -18.41 12.46 10.24
CA GLU A 11 -18.64 11.45 11.29
C GLU A 11 -19.58 10.33 10.85
N LYS A 12 -20.61 10.64 10.05
CA LYS A 12 -21.51 9.63 9.48
C LYS A 12 -20.77 8.68 8.54
N GLU A 13 -19.93 9.21 7.66
CA GLU A 13 -19.12 8.40 6.75
C GLU A 13 -18.09 7.55 7.50
N LYS A 14 -17.50 8.07 8.58
CA LYS A 14 -16.58 7.28 9.44
C LYS A 14 -17.28 6.07 10.03
N GLU A 15 -18.50 6.24 10.54
CA GLU A 15 -19.28 5.13 11.07
C GLU A 15 -19.63 4.10 9.99
N GLU A 16 -20.01 4.54 8.80
CA GLU A 16 -20.29 3.66 7.67
C GLU A 16 -19.05 2.89 7.20
N ILE A 17 -17.90 3.58 7.07
CA ILE A 17 -16.62 2.97 6.72
C ILE A 17 -16.23 1.94 7.79
N SER A 18 -16.37 2.27 9.07
CA SER A 18 -16.06 1.38 10.18
C SER A 18 -16.92 0.11 10.14
N LYS A 19 -18.24 0.24 9.93
CA LYS A 19 -19.15 -0.90 9.79
C LYS A 19 -18.79 -1.79 8.61
N LYS A 20 -18.50 -1.19 7.45
CA LYS A 20 -18.08 -1.93 6.24
C LYS A 20 -16.75 -2.64 6.46
N ALA A 21 -15.76 -1.97 7.05
CA ALA A 21 -14.46 -2.55 7.36
C ALA A 21 -14.59 -3.74 8.32
N LYS A 22 -15.38 -3.59 9.38
CA LYS A 22 -15.65 -4.68 10.33
C LYS A 22 -16.30 -5.88 9.64
N LEU A 23 -17.31 -5.66 8.79
CA LEU A 23 -17.94 -6.73 8.02
C LEU A 23 -16.94 -7.48 7.12
N ILE A 24 -16.05 -6.75 6.45
CA ILE A 24 -15.00 -7.34 5.61
C ILE A 24 -14.06 -8.20 6.46
N MET A 25 -13.60 -7.68 7.59
CA MET A 25 -12.70 -8.39 8.50
C MET A 25 -13.36 -9.65 9.08
N ASP A 26 -14.62 -9.56 9.52
CA ASP A 26 -15.35 -10.69 10.09
C ASP A 26 -15.60 -11.78 9.03
N ASN A 27 -15.97 -11.39 7.80
CA ASN A 27 -16.17 -12.34 6.70
C ASN A 27 -14.86 -12.99 6.27
N PHE A 28 -13.76 -12.25 6.28
CA PHE A 28 -12.44 -12.77 5.97
C PHE A 28 -11.98 -13.77 7.04
N SER A 29 -12.10 -13.43 8.32
CA SER A 29 -11.76 -14.32 9.44
C SER A 29 -12.54 -15.62 9.39
N LYS A 30 -13.86 -15.56 9.16
CA LYS A 30 -14.70 -16.77 9.02
C LYS A 30 -14.25 -17.68 7.87
N LYS A 31 -13.86 -17.08 6.74
CA LYS A 31 -13.34 -17.85 5.60
C LYS A 31 -11.99 -18.48 5.91
N LEU A 32 -11.11 -17.78 6.63
CA LEU A 32 -9.83 -18.33 7.08
C LEU A 32 -10.01 -19.49 8.07
N ASP A 33 -10.95 -19.38 9.00
CA ASP A 33 -11.23 -20.44 9.96
C ASP A 33 -11.79 -21.69 9.28
N PHE A 34 -12.70 -21.52 8.31
CA PHE A 34 -13.18 -22.62 7.48
C PHE A 34 -12.04 -23.33 6.72
N VAL A 35 -11.10 -22.56 6.20
CA VAL A 35 -9.93 -23.10 5.49
C VAL A 35 -9.03 -23.89 6.46
N LYS A 36 -8.79 -23.40 7.68
CA LYS A 36 -8.03 -24.13 8.71
C LYS A 36 -8.69 -25.45 9.11
N GLU A 37 -10.01 -25.47 9.25
CA GLU A 37 -10.76 -26.69 9.59
C GLU A 37 -10.80 -27.70 8.43
N SER A 38 -10.79 -27.22 7.19
CA SER A 38 -10.87 -28.06 5.98
C SER A 38 -9.55 -28.66 5.51
N MET A 39 -8.41 -28.21 6.06
CA MET A 39 -7.09 -28.73 5.69
C MET A 39 -6.64 -29.80 6.69
N SER A 40 -6.50 -31.04 6.24
CA SER A 40 -5.74 -32.05 6.98
C SER A 40 -4.29 -31.58 7.14
N GLU A 41 -3.64 -32.01 8.22
CA GLU A 41 -2.29 -31.58 8.65
C GLU A 41 -1.21 -31.61 7.55
N ASN A 42 -1.46 -32.33 6.45
CA ASN A 42 -0.56 -32.50 5.31
C ASN A 42 -0.51 -31.32 4.32
N PHE A 43 -1.41 -30.33 4.42
CA PHE A 43 -1.45 -29.22 3.44
C PHE A 43 -0.52 -28.05 3.80
N ILE A 44 -0.10 -27.96 5.07
CA ILE A 44 0.84 -26.93 5.54
C ILE A 44 2.22 -27.12 4.89
N GLU A 45 2.58 -28.35 4.52
CA GLU A 45 3.84 -28.66 3.86
C GLU A 45 3.88 -28.20 2.39
N GLY A 46 2.72 -28.10 1.71
CA GLY A 46 2.63 -27.69 0.30
C GLY A 46 2.35 -26.20 0.06
N ALA A 47 1.62 -25.54 0.97
CA ALA A 47 1.29 -24.11 0.85
C ALA A 47 2.46 -23.18 1.23
N LEU A 48 3.43 -23.66 2.02
CA LEU A 48 4.72 -23.00 2.22
C LEU A 48 5.62 -23.02 0.97
N LEU A 49 5.28 -23.81 -0.06
CA LEU A 49 6.13 -24.05 -1.22
C LEU A 49 5.64 -23.43 -2.54
N SER A 50 4.56 -22.66 -2.57
CA SER A 50 4.08 -22.05 -3.84
C SER A 50 3.48 -20.65 -3.68
N VAL A 51 4.37 -19.69 -3.45
CA VAL A 51 4.68 -18.52 -4.28
C VAL A 51 5.29 -17.49 -3.32
N PRO A 52 6.61 -17.22 -3.38
CA PRO A 52 7.22 -16.20 -2.54
C PRO A 52 6.81 -14.84 -3.10
N LEU A 53 5.72 -14.25 -2.57
CA LEU A 53 5.36 -12.85 -2.86
C LEU A 53 6.27 -11.85 -2.12
N VAL A 54 7.17 -12.37 -1.31
CA VAL A 54 8.33 -11.68 -0.77
C VAL A 54 9.50 -12.52 -1.25
N ALA A 55 10.43 -11.97 -2.04
CA ALA A 55 11.69 -12.65 -2.27
C ALA A 55 12.25 -13.02 -0.89
N GLU A 56 12.29 -14.31 -0.57
CA GLU A 56 12.85 -14.82 0.68
C GLU A 56 14.35 -14.59 0.65
N CYS A 57 14.73 -13.40 1.07
CA CYS A 57 16.11 -13.03 1.16
C CYS A 57 16.64 -13.53 2.50
N HIS A 58 16.88 -14.84 2.52
CA HIS A 58 17.53 -15.56 3.60
C HIS A 58 18.76 -14.79 4.08
N GLY A 59 18.62 -14.04 5.18
CA GLY A 59 19.71 -13.36 5.89
C GLY A 59 20.49 -12.31 5.09
N LYS A 60 20.04 -11.88 3.91
CA LYS A 60 20.74 -10.86 3.13
C LYS A 60 20.14 -9.49 3.42
N ILE A 61 20.95 -8.62 4.02
CA ILE A 61 20.69 -7.18 4.10
C ILE A 61 20.86 -6.64 2.67
N PHE A 62 19.81 -6.07 2.09
CA PHE A 62 19.95 -5.27 0.87
C PHE A 62 20.34 -3.87 1.27
N GLU A 63 21.63 -3.59 1.18
CA GLU A 63 22.12 -2.23 1.22
C GLU A 63 22.20 -1.74 -0.23
N ARG A 64 21.59 -0.58 -0.49
CA ARG A 64 21.78 0.10 -1.76
C ARG A 64 23.13 0.81 -1.67
N GLU A 65 24.08 0.44 -2.52
CA GLU A 65 25.28 1.24 -2.69
C GLU A 65 24.89 2.64 -3.19
N GLU A 66 25.33 3.68 -2.48
CA GLU A 66 25.24 5.05 -2.96
C GLU A 66 26.20 5.21 -4.14
N GLY A 67 25.72 4.93 -5.35
CA GLY A 67 26.47 5.22 -6.57
C GLY A 67 26.57 6.73 -6.82
N ASN A 68 27.64 7.16 -7.51
CA ASN A 68 27.68 8.46 -8.16
C ASN A 68 26.70 8.44 -9.34
N CYS A 69 25.41 8.61 -9.05
CA CYS A 69 24.42 8.91 -10.08
C CYS A 69 24.75 10.31 -10.60
N GLU A 70 25.50 10.40 -11.70
CA GLU A 70 25.47 11.60 -12.55
C GLU A 70 24.00 11.87 -12.84
N GLY A 71 23.49 12.99 -12.31
CA GLY A 71 22.07 13.22 -12.08
C GLY A 71 21.25 12.77 -13.27
N LEU A 72 20.49 11.67 -13.09
CA LEU A 72 19.50 11.26 -14.06
C LEU A 72 18.64 12.50 -14.35
N ASP A 73 18.57 12.89 -15.62
CA ASP A 73 17.83 14.08 -16.02
C ASP A 73 16.34 13.77 -15.88
N ILE A 74 15.82 13.97 -14.66
CA ILE A 74 14.43 13.69 -14.34
C ILE A 74 13.60 14.70 -15.13
N ASN A 75 12.71 14.19 -15.98
CA ASN A 75 11.80 15.03 -16.73
C ASN A 75 10.89 15.80 -15.77
N ARG A 76 11.22 17.07 -15.55
CA ARG A 76 10.50 17.97 -14.64
C ARG A 76 9.02 18.05 -15.00
N LYS A 77 8.68 18.08 -16.29
CA LYS A 77 7.28 18.17 -16.71
C LYS A 77 6.46 16.99 -16.17
N VAL A 78 7.01 15.77 -16.26
CA VAL A 78 6.37 14.55 -15.76
C VAL A 78 6.23 14.59 -14.24
N MET A 79 7.29 15.01 -13.52
CA MET A 79 7.28 15.08 -12.06
C MET A 79 6.18 16.01 -11.53
N PHE A 80 5.99 17.15 -12.19
CA PHE A 80 5.06 18.16 -11.72
C PHE A 80 3.64 17.98 -12.30
N GLU A 81 3.43 17.22 -13.37
CA GLU A 81 2.15 17.12 -14.11
C GLU A 81 0.93 16.96 -13.19
N ASN A 82 1.02 16.04 -12.22
CA ASN A 82 -0.07 15.69 -11.31
C ASN A 82 -0.16 16.55 -10.04
N ALA A 83 0.73 17.53 -9.84
CA ALA A 83 0.72 18.36 -8.64
C ALA A 83 -0.45 19.36 -8.67
N PRO A 84 -1.29 19.44 -7.62
CA PRO A 84 -2.51 20.25 -7.61
C PRO A 84 -2.24 21.75 -7.57
N GLN A 85 -1.16 22.18 -6.91
CA GLN A 85 -0.65 23.54 -6.96
C GLN A 85 0.86 23.48 -7.18
N LYS A 86 1.33 24.15 -8.23
CA LYS A 86 2.74 24.18 -8.63
C LYS A 86 3.07 25.48 -9.35
N ASN A 87 4.35 25.81 -9.37
CA ASN A 87 4.94 26.71 -10.36
C ASN A 87 6.02 25.93 -11.15
N ASP A 88 6.75 26.62 -12.02
CA ASP A 88 7.77 26.00 -12.87
C ASP A 88 8.84 25.25 -12.07
N SER A 89 8.99 25.55 -10.78
CA SER A 89 10.03 25.00 -9.94
C SER A 89 9.64 24.33 -8.63
N PHE A 90 8.42 24.53 -8.14
CA PHE A 90 8.02 24.15 -6.80
C PHE A 90 6.58 23.62 -6.77
N ILE A 91 6.35 22.62 -5.90
CA ILE A 91 5.01 22.20 -5.50
C ILE A 91 4.62 23.09 -4.31
N ILE A 92 3.46 23.73 -4.38
CA ILE A 92 2.98 24.66 -3.37
C ILE A 92 2.02 23.91 -2.44
N ALA A 93 2.27 23.95 -1.13
CA ALA A 93 1.44 23.31 -0.12
C ALA A 93 1.35 24.20 1.14
N GLU A 94 0.27 24.02 1.91
CA GLU A 94 0.10 24.72 3.18
C GLU A 94 1.12 24.25 4.23
N LYS A 95 1.73 25.20 4.94
CA LYS A 95 2.64 24.89 6.04
C LYS A 95 1.84 24.49 7.29
N LYS A 96 1.85 23.21 7.64
CA LYS A 96 1.31 22.72 8.94
C LYS A 96 2.41 22.61 9.99
N LYS A 97 2.04 22.74 11.27
CA LYS A 97 2.91 22.37 12.40
C LYS A 97 2.99 20.83 12.41
N TRP A 98 4.21 20.32 12.32
CA TRP A 98 4.51 18.90 12.49
C TRP A 98 4.63 18.58 13.98
#